data_AF-A0A2V6N6A1-F1
#
_entry.id   AF-A0A2V6N6A1-F1
#
_cell.length_a   1.000
_cell.length_b   1.000
_cell.length_c   1.000
_cell.angle_alpha   90.00
_cell.angle_beta   90.00
_cell.angle_gamma   90.00
#
_symmetry.space_group_name_H-M   'P 1'
#
loop_
_entity.id
_entity.type
_entity.pdbx_description
1 polymer ?
#
loop_
_entity_poly.entity_id
_entity_poly.type
_entity_poly.pdbx_seq_one_letter_code
_entity_poly.pdbx_strand_id
1 'polypeptide(L)'
;MLFGKPRPRRSIYAPCYTPSGPAAFARDPDASRQVWSAHEGYPGDPAYREFYRDVGFDLSMRHLGPVARGTRKFSGVKYHRITGCGNEKELYDRAAAKHAAAKHATHFLKQRWQQIREISEFGFDPIIVAPFDAELFGHWWFEGPVFLEEFIRQTANERKFSLTTPSEYLATHPTEQIIEPAASTWGENGHLAVWLDKSNAWIYSHLHAAAQKMTAIAKDASAVVGQPPQLPNRKSAGGAPALQMEDRVLKQLARELLLAQA
;
A
#
# COMPACT_ATOMS: atom_id res chain seq x y z
N MET A 1 12.29 -1.80 -12.79
CA MET A 1 13.04 -3.07 -12.93
C MET A 1 13.26 -3.49 -14.38
N LEU A 2 12.22 -3.64 -15.22
CA LEU A 2 12.35 -4.07 -16.63
C LEU A 2 13.31 -3.23 -17.48
N PHE A 3 13.36 -1.92 -17.22
CA PHE A 3 14.27 -0.97 -17.88
C PHE A 3 15.60 -0.77 -17.14
N GLY A 4 15.91 -1.62 -16.16
CA GLY A 4 17.16 -1.57 -15.40
C GLY A 4 18.40 -1.94 -16.22
N LYS A 5 19.58 -1.63 -15.66
CA LYS A 5 20.88 -1.88 -16.28
C LYS A 5 21.75 -2.79 -15.39
N PRO A 6 22.22 -3.95 -15.87
CA PRO A 6 21.79 -4.63 -17.10
C PRO A 6 20.29 -5.02 -17.04
N ARG A 7 19.70 -5.36 -18.19
CA ARG A 7 18.29 -5.82 -18.24
C ARG A 7 18.11 -7.10 -17.41
N PRO A 8 16.99 -7.25 -16.69
CA PRO A 8 16.73 -8.44 -15.88
C PRO A 8 16.54 -9.67 -16.79
N ARG A 9 17.29 -10.74 -16.53
CA ARG A 9 17.26 -12.00 -17.31
C ARG A 9 15.97 -12.79 -17.09
N ARG A 10 15.40 -12.70 -15.89
CA ARG A 10 14.17 -13.40 -15.48
C ARG A 10 12.96 -12.45 -15.46
N SER A 11 13.04 -11.34 -16.20
CA SER A 11 11.98 -10.34 -16.29
C SER A 11 11.56 -9.82 -14.88
N ILE A 12 10.27 -9.79 -14.57
CA ILE A 12 9.72 -9.41 -13.27
C ILE A 12 9.55 -10.58 -12.29
N TYR A 13 9.86 -11.81 -12.73
CA TYR A 13 9.52 -13.05 -12.02
C TYR A 13 10.64 -13.58 -11.11
N ALA A 14 11.71 -12.81 -10.95
CA ALA A 14 12.70 -13.02 -9.91
C ALA A 14 13.15 -11.65 -9.37
N PRO A 15 13.51 -11.55 -8.08
CA PRO A 15 14.05 -10.33 -7.55
C PRO A 15 15.43 -10.02 -8.17
N CYS A 16 15.89 -8.79 -8.00
CA CYS A 16 17.24 -8.40 -8.36
C CYS A 16 17.86 -7.61 -7.21
N TYR A 17 19.17 -7.74 -7.03
CA TYR A 17 19.91 -6.90 -6.10
C TYR A 17 20.34 -5.60 -6.77
N THR A 18 20.31 -4.51 -6.01
CA THR A 18 21.00 -3.28 -6.38
C THR A 18 22.50 -3.41 -6.12
N PRO A 19 23.38 -2.64 -6.78
CA PRO A 19 24.82 -2.66 -6.49
C PRO A 19 25.15 -2.38 -5.02
N SER A 20 24.27 -1.66 -4.31
CA SER A 20 24.41 -1.33 -2.89
C SER A 20 23.92 -2.43 -1.93
N GLY A 21 23.28 -3.49 -2.43
CA GLY A 21 22.87 -4.65 -1.64
C GLY A 21 21.36 -4.86 -1.42
N PRO A 22 20.48 -3.84 -1.36
CA PRO A 22 19.03 -4.08 -1.25
C PRO A 22 18.46 -4.85 -2.44
N ALA A 23 17.53 -5.78 -2.16
CA ALA A 23 16.75 -6.49 -3.17
C ALA A 23 15.53 -5.67 -3.60
N ALA A 24 15.18 -5.76 -4.89
CA ALA A 24 13.97 -5.20 -5.46
C ALA A 24 13.11 -6.33 -6.04
N PHE A 25 11.80 -6.22 -5.84
CA PHE A 25 10.77 -7.08 -6.44
C PHE A 25 9.90 -6.25 -7.37
N ALA A 26 9.52 -6.80 -8.53
CA ALA A 26 8.68 -6.12 -9.49
C ALA A 26 7.22 -6.57 -9.38
N ARG A 27 6.30 -5.61 -9.45
CA ARG A 27 4.86 -5.86 -9.53
C ARG A 27 4.53 -6.65 -10.80
N ASP A 28 3.70 -7.68 -10.65
CA ASP A 28 3.02 -8.31 -11.77
C ASP A 28 1.75 -7.52 -12.17
N PRO A 29 1.75 -6.85 -13.34
CA PRO A 29 0.61 -6.04 -13.77
C PRO A 29 -0.66 -6.88 -14.00
N ASP A 30 -0.51 -8.15 -14.41
CA ASP A 30 -1.67 -8.99 -14.70
C ASP A 30 -2.36 -9.46 -13.41
N ALA A 31 -1.58 -9.80 -12.38
CA ALA A 31 -2.12 -10.05 -11.04
C ALA A 31 -2.89 -8.83 -10.51
N SER A 32 -2.29 -7.66 -10.64
CA SER A 32 -2.84 -6.42 -10.09
C SER A 32 -4.14 -6.03 -10.80
N ARG A 33 -4.20 -6.14 -12.13
CA ARG A 33 -5.39 -5.73 -12.92
C ARG A 33 -6.66 -6.47 -12.49
N GLN A 34 -6.56 -7.78 -12.25
CA GLN A 34 -7.69 -8.62 -11.89
C GLN A 34 -8.34 -8.26 -10.55
N VAL A 35 -7.56 -7.74 -9.61
CA VAL A 35 -8.01 -7.43 -8.26
C VAL A 35 -8.26 -5.93 -8.07
N TRP A 36 -7.51 -5.07 -8.77
CA TRP A 36 -7.58 -3.61 -8.61
C TRP A 36 -8.65 -2.95 -9.47
N SER A 37 -9.00 -3.52 -10.63
CA SER A 37 -9.94 -2.88 -11.55
C SER A 37 -11.38 -3.02 -11.03
N ALA A 38 -12.04 -1.89 -10.78
CA ALA A 38 -13.47 -1.89 -10.44
C ALA A 38 -14.37 -2.21 -11.65
N HIS A 39 -13.86 -2.03 -12.88
CA HIS A 39 -14.61 -2.28 -14.11
C HIS A 39 -14.36 -3.67 -14.71
N GLU A 40 -13.12 -4.15 -14.63
CA GLU A 40 -12.67 -5.39 -15.26
C GLU A 40 -12.26 -6.47 -14.24
N GLY A 41 -12.13 -6.09 -12.97
CA GLY A 41 -11.67 -6.96 -11.89
C GLY A 41 -12.79 -7.40 -10.97
N TYR A 42 -12.43 -8.27 -10.02
CA TYR A 42 -13.38 -8.90 -9.10
C TYR A 42 -14.23 -7.90 -8.30
N PRO A 43 -13.70 -6.77 -7.76
CA PRO A 43 -14.50 -5.88 -6.91
C PRO A 43 -15.76 -5.31 -7.57
N GLY A 44 -15.84 -5.33 -8.92
CA GLY A 44 -17.01 -4.88 -9.67
C GLY A 44 -18.17 -5.88 -9.76
N ASP A 45 -18.06 -7.07 -9.16
CA ASP A 45 -19.09 -8.11 -9.27
C ASP A 45 -20.45 -7.64 -8.76
N PRO A 46 -21.55 -7.86 -9.51
CA PRO A 46 -22.91 -7.49 -9.11
C PRO A 46 -23.35 -7.96 -7.73
N ALA A 47 -22.80 -9.06 -7.20
CA ALA A 47 -23.12 -9.62 -5.91
C ALA A 47 -22.45 -8.88 -4.73
N TYR A 48 -21.40 -8.10 -4.97
CA TYR A 48 -20.66 -7.40 -3.92
C TYR A 48 -21.35 -6.14 -3.44
N ARG A 49 -21.03 -5.74 -2.21
CA ARG A 49 -21.60 -4.55 -1.55
C ARG A 49 -21.24 -3.28 -2.32
N GLU A 50 -22.25 -2.48 -2.62
CA GLU A 50 -22.10 -1.17 -3.28
C GLU A 50 -21.48 -0.16 -2.30
N PHE A 51 -20.34 0.43 -2.68
CA PHE A 51 -19.60 1.37 -1.84
C PHE A 51 -20.34 2.71 -1.70
N TYR A 52 -20.95 3.19 -2.79
CA TYR A 52 -21.52 4.54 -2.84
C TYR A 52 -22.97 4.63 -2.33
N ARG A 53 -23.65 3.50 -2.08
CA ARG A 53 -25.01 3.45 -1.49
C ARG A 53 -24.94 3.23 0.00
N ASP A 54 -25.24 4.28 0.75
CA ASP A 54 -25.09 4.32 2.21
C ASP A 54 -26.30 4.99 2.85
N VAL A 55 -26.72 4.50 4.01
CA VAL A 55 -27.92 5.02 4.69
C VAL A 55 -27.80 6.50 5.07
N GLY A 56 -26.57 7.02 5.20
CA GLY A 56 -26.32 8.45 5.42
C GLY A 56 -26.81 9.36 4.29
N PHE A 57 -27.02 8.80 3.10
CA PHE A 57 -27.60 9.49 1.95
C PHE A 57 -29.07 9.08 1.70
N ASP A 58 -29.43 7.84 2.03
CA ASP A 58 -30.77 7.31 1.76
C ASP A 58 -31.82 7.72 2.80
N LEU A 59 -31.46 7.74 4.08
CA LEU A 59 -32.41 8.00 5.17
C LEU A 59 -32.62 9.50 5.39
N SER A 60 -33.74 9.83 6.04
CA SER A 60 -34.06 11.23 6.37
C SER A 60 -33.10 11.80 7.43
N MET A 61 -32.85 13.10 7.39
CA MET A 61 -31.99 13.78 8.39
C MET A 61 -32.51 13.59 9.82
N ARG A 62 -33.85 13.50 10.00
CA ARG A 62 -34.47 13.21 11.30
C ARG A 62 -34.08 11.83 11.82
N HIS A 63 -34.05 10.82 10.94
CA HIS A 63 -33.67 9.45 11.31
C HIS A 63 -32.16 9.34 11.59
N LEU A 64 -31.34 10.00 10.78
CA LEU A 64 -29.89 10.00 10.97
C LEU A 64 -29.46 10.70 12.26
N GLY A 65 -30.23 11.71 12.70
CA GLY A 65 -30.04 12.37 13.99
C GLY A 65 -28.59 12.83 14.19
N PRO A 66 -27.94 12.49 15.33
CA PRO A 66 -26.57 12.89 15.62
C PRO A 66 -25.51 12.33 14.65
N VAL A 67 -25.80 11.24 13.93
CA VAL A 67 -24.83 10.59 13.03
C VAL A 67 -24.47 11.52 11.87
N ALA A 68 -25.43 12.28 11.35
CA ALA A 68 -25.21 13.23 10.27
C ALA A 68 -24.37 14.44 10.70
N ARG A 69 -24.37 14.84 11.98
CA ARG A 69 -23.71 16.09 12.45
C ARG A 69 -24.06 17.32 11.58
N GLY A 70 -25.31 17.40 11.13
CA GLY A 70 -25.82 18.52 10.33
C GLY A 70 -25.55 18.45 8.81
N THR A 71 -24.79 17.48 8.30
CA THR A 71 -24.55 17.31 6.85
C THR A 71 -24.59 15.83 6.44
N ARG A 72 -25.08 15.51 5.24
CA ARG A 72 -25.06 14.11 4.74
C ARG A 72 -23.62 13.63 4.51
N LYS A 73 -23.32 12.41 4.95
CA LYS A 73 -22.01 11.75 4.81
C LYS A 73 -22.18 10.24 4.91
N PHE A 74 -21.14 9.49 4.54
CA PHE A 74 -21.10 8.05 4.76
C PHE A 74 -21.26 7.73 6.26
N SER A 75 -22.24 6.90 6.58
CA SER A 75 -22.45 6.34 7.92
C SER A 75 -21.63 5.07 8.15
N GLY A 76 -21.21 4.40 7.07
CA GLY A 76 -20.55 3.10 7.11
C GLY A 76 -21.53 1.92 7.01
N VAL A 77 -22.84 2.16 7.12
CA VAL A 77 -23.89 1.15 6.97
C VAL A 77 -24.45 1.20 5.55
N LYS A 78 -24.25 0.12 4.81
CA LYS A 78 -24.56 -0.01 3.39
C LYS A 78 -25.33 -1.30 3.15
N TYR A 79 -26.53 -1.20 2.58
CA TYR A 79 -27.46 -2.32 2.42
C TYR A 79 -27.65 -2.78 0.98
N HIS A 80 -26.94 -2.18 0.03
CA HIS A 80 -27.11 -2.47 -1.39
C HIS A 80 -25.90 -3.20 -1.97
N ARG A 81 -26.14 -3.97 -3.02
CA ARG A 81 -25.10 -4.58 -3.86
C ARG A 81 -24.90 -3.77 -5.15
N ILE A 82 -23.81 -4.04 -5.87
CA ILE A 82 -23.45 -3.34 -7.10
C ILE A 82 -24.54 -3.52 -8.17
N THR A 83 -25.16 -4.70 -8.27
CA THR A 83 -26.26 -5.04 -9.20
C THR A 83 -25.91 -5.01 -10.69
N GLY A 84 -25.31 -3.92 -11.17
CA GLY A 84 -24.93 -3.67 -12.55
C GLY A 84 -24.58 -2.19 -12.73
N CYS A 85 -24.54 -1.74 -13.99
CA CYS A 85 -24.15 -0.38 -14.36
C CYS A 85 -25.23 0.70 -14.11
N GLY A 86 -26.43 0.32 -13.66
CA GLY A 86 -27.56 1.24 -13.45
C GLY A 86 -27.53 1.94 -12.08
N ASN A 87 -28.41 2.95 -11.93
CA ASN A 87 -28.62 3.64 -10.65
C ASN A 87 -29.48 2.84 -9.66
N GLU A 88 -30.33 1.95 -10.18
CA GLU A 88 -31.13 1.03 -9.38
C GLU A 88 -30.21 -0.05 -8.79
N LYS A 89 -30.16 -0.09 -7.45
CA LYS A 89 -29.30 -1.02 -6.70
C LYS A 89 -30.19 -1.91 -5.86
N GLU A 90 -29.93 -3.20 -5.90
CA GLU A 90 -30.69 -4.18 -5.14
C GLU A 90 -30.11 -4.37 -3.74
N LEU A 91 -30.86 -5.03 -2.85
CA LEU A 91 -30.38 -5.34 -1.51
C LEU A 91 -29.20 -6.31 -1.55
N TYR A 92 -28.27 -6.10 -0.62
CA TYR A 92 -27.09 -6.91 -0.45
C TYR A 92 -27.44 -8.28 0.12
N ASP A 93 -27.02 -9.34 -0.57
CA ASP A 93 -27.07 -10.72 -0.09
C ASP A 93 -25.65 -11.21 0.25
N ARG A 94 -25.41 -11.37 1.54
CA ARG A 94 -24.11 -11.82 2.07
C ARG A 94 -23.74 -13.23 1.61
N ALA A 95 -24.71 -14.14 1.45
CA ALA A 95 -24.42 -15.50 1.02
C ALA A 95 -23.97 -15.52 -0.45
N ALA A 96 -24.66 -14.78 -1.31
CA ALA A 96 -24.28 -14.60 -2.71
C ALA A 96 -22.88 -13.96 -2.84
N ALA A 97 -22.62 -12.90 -2.08
CA ALA A 97 -21.33 -12.20 -2.08
C ALA A 97 -20.18 -13.11 -1.64
N LYS A 98 -20.36 -13.92 -0.58
CA LYS A 98 -19.37 -14.92 -0.16
C LYS A 98 -19.10 -15.97 -1.24
N HIS A 99 -20.15 -16.45 -1.90
CA HIS A 99 -20.00 -17.40 -3.00
C HIS A 99 -19.22 -16.82 -4.18
N ALA A 100 -19.48 -15.55 -4.52
CA ALA A 100 -18.71 -14.82 -5.53
C ALA A 100 -17.23 -14.69 -5.14
N ALA A 101 -16.93 -14.31 -3.89
CA ALA A 101 -15.56 -14.25 -3.36
C ALA A 101 -14.82 -15.59 -3.45
N ALA A 102 -15.46 -16.69 -3.08
CA ALA A 102 -14.87 -18.02 -3.20
C ALA A 102 -14.56 -18.39 -4.66
N LYS A 103 -15.49 -18.11 -5.59
CA LYS A 103 -15.28 -18.32 -7.04
C LYS A 103 -14.12 -17.50 -7.58
N HIS A 104 -14.04 -16.22 -7.20
CA HIS A 104 -12.94 -15.34 -7.62
C HIS A 104 -11.60 -15.79 -7.05
N ALA A 105 -11.56 -16.25 -5.80
CA ALA A 105 -10.37 -16.84 -5.21
C ALA A 105 -9.90 -18.07 -5.99
N THR A 106 -10.81 -18.98 -6.34
CA THR A 106 -10.50 -20.16 -7.18
C THR A 106 -10.00 -19.75 -8.56
N HIS A 107 -10.62 -18.74 -9.20
CA HIS A 107 -10.20 -18.25 -10.50
C HIS A 107 -8.79 -17.64 -10.45
N PHE A 108 -8.53 -16.78 -9.46
CA PHE A 108 -7.23 -16.17 -9.24
C PHE A 108 -6.15 -17.24 -8.99
N LEU A 109 -6.41 -18.22 -8.13
CA LEU A 109 -5.52 -19.35 -7.87
C LEU A 109 -5.17 -20.11 -9.16
N LYS A 110 -6.17 -20.47 -9.97
CA LYS A 110 -5.95 -21.18 -11.24
C LYS A 110 -5.07 -20.39 -12.19
N GLN A 111 -5.29 -19.08 -12.30
CA GLN A 111 -4.49 -18.22 -13.16
C GLN A 111 -3.06 -18.04 -12.63
N ARG A 112 -2.87 -17.89 -11.32
CA ARG A 112 -1.52 -17.83 -10.71
C ARG A 112 -0.76 -19.13 -10.91
N TRP A 113 -1.42 -20.27 -10.71
CA TRP A 113 -0.81 -21.57 -10.95
C TRP A 113 -0.40 -21.75 -12.42
N GLN A 114 -1.29 -21.41 -13.36
CA GLN A 114 -0.99 -21.49 -14.79
C GLN A 114 0.22 -20.62 -15.14
N GLN A 115 0.24 -19.36 -14.69
CA GLN A 115 1.35 -18.44 -14.92
C GLN A 115 2.66 -18.95 -14.33
N ILE A 116 2.66 -19.45 -13.09
CA ILE A 116 3.85 -20.06 -12.47
C ILE A 116 4.33 -21.23 -13.31
N ARG A 117 3.44 -22.13 -13.73
CA ARG A 117 3.81 -23.31 -14.52
C ARG A 117 4.49 -22.92 -15.83
N GLU A 118 3.91 -21.97 -16.57
CA GLU A 118 4.47 -21.48 -17.84
C GLU A 118 5.84 -20.82 -17.64
N ILE A 119 6.04 -20.06 -16.56
CA ILE A 119 7.32 -19.39 -16.31
C ILE A 119 8.38 -20.38 -15.81
N SER A 120 7.99 -21.38 -15.02
CA SER A 120 8.90 -22.41 -14.54
C SER A 120 9.52 -23.24 -15.67
N GLU A 121 8.88 -23.32 -16.85
CA GLU A 121 9.45 -23.98 -18.04
C GLU A 121 10.77 -23.33 -18.51
N PHE A 122 11.05 -22.07 -18.14
CA PHE A 122 12.32 -21.40 -18.40
C PHE A 122 13.46 -21.79 -17.44
N GLY A 123 13.25 -22.75 -16.55
CA GLY A 123 14.31 -23.38 -15.74
C GLY A 123 14.73 -22.60 -14.49
N PHE A 124 13.83 -21.81 -13.90
CA PHE A 124 14.02 -21.17 -12.59
C PHE A 124 12.73 -21.22 -11.76
N ASP A 125 12.85 -20.94 -10.45
CA ASP A 125 11.71 -20.86 -9.54
C ASP A 125 11.15 -19.41 -9.51
N PRO A 126 10.00 -19.14 -10.15
CA PRO A 126 9.49 -17.78 -10.27
C PRO A 126 8.73 -17.33 -9.03
N ILE A 127 8.83 -16.04 -8.71
CA ILE A 127 7.97 -15.36 -7.74
C ILE A 127 7.05 -14.37 -8.46
N ILE A 128 5.76 -14.42 -8.13
CA ILE A 128 4.77 -13.42 -8.56
C ILE A 128 4.51 -12.48 -7.40
N VAL A 129 4.71 -11.18 -7.62
CA VAL A 129 4.47 -10.15 -6.60
C VAL A 129 3.30 -9.27 -6.99
N ALA A 130 2.23 -9.35 -6.21
CA ALA A 130 0.99 -8.59 -6.41
C ALA A 130 0.77 -7.64 -5.20
N PRO A 131 1.31 -6.42 -5.23
CA PRO A 131 1.10 -5.42 -4.20
C PRO A 131 -0.27 -4.74 -4.37
N PHE A 132 -0.93 -4.46 -3.25
CA PHE A 132 -2.23 -3.81 -3.17
C PHE A 132 -2.28 -2.87 -1.98
N ASP A 133 -3.04 -1.78 -2.09
CA ASP A 133 -3.38 -0.96 -0.93
C ASP A 133 -4.25 -1.76 0.03
N ALA A 134 -3.90 -1.74 1.32
CA ALA A 134 -4.58 -2.56 2.32
C ALA A 134 -6.07 -2.20 2.45
N GLU A 135 -6.43 -0.93 2.26
CA GLU A 135 -7.83 -0.48 2.29
C GLU A 135 -8.68 -1.03 1.15
N LEU A 136 -8.08 -1.59 0.09
CA LEU A 136 -8.85 -2.31 -0.91
C LEU A 136 -9.67 -3.43 -0.24
N PHE A 137 -9.06 -4.17 0.67
CA PHE A 137 -9.66 -5.34 1.29
C PHE A 137 -10.45 -4.95 2.55
N GLY A 138 -11.76 -4.73 2.38
CA GLY A 138 -12.73 -4.54 3.45
C GLY A 138 -13.33 -3.14 3.49
N HIS A 139 -12.61 -2.13 2.97
CA HIS A 139 -13.13 -0.77 2.82
C HIS A 139 -13.75 -0.56 1.44
N TRP A 140 -12.91 -0.49 0.38
CA TRP A 140 -13.38 -0.32 -1.00
C TRP A 140 -14.11 -1.56 -1.51
N TRP A 141 -13.50 -2.73 -1.35
CA TRP A 141 -14.08 -4.02 -1.64
C TRP A 141 -14.40 -4.75 -0.34
N PHE A 142 -15.67 -4.73 0.06
CA PHE A 142 -16.09 -5.21 1.37
C PHE A 142 -15.78 -6.70 1.60
N GLU A 143 -15.89 -7.51 0.56
CA GLU A 143 -15.65 -8.95 0.57
C GLU A 143 -14.19 -9.31 0.35
N GLY A 144 -13.30 -8.33 0.14
CA GLY A 144 -11.88 -8.53 -0.06
C GLY A 144 -11.20 -9.43 1.01
N PRO A 145 -11.49 -9.27 2.31
CA PRO A 145 -10.93 -10.17 3.33
C PRO A 145 -11.42 -11.62 3.19
N VAL A 146 -12.66 -11.84 2.76
CA VAL A 146 -13.21 -13.18 2.48
C VAL A 146 -12.49 -13.79 1.28
N PHE A 147 -12.28 -13.01 0.22
CA PHE A 147 -11.48 -13.46 -0.92
C PHE A 147 -10.06 -13.86 -0.53
N LEU A 148 -9.37 -13.06 0.28
CA LEU A 148 -8.02 -13.37 0.76
C LEU A 148 -8.00 -14.65 1.60
N GLU A 149 -8.96 -14.82 2.51
CA GLU A 149 -9.09 -16.04 3.30
C GLU A 149 -9.27 -17.27 2.40
N GLU A 150 -10.22 -17.21 1.46
CA GLU A 150 -10.49 -18.30 0.52
C GLU A 150 -9.27 -18.62 -0.35
N PHE A 151 -8.59 -17.60 -0.88
CA PHE A 151 -7.38 -17.78 -1.68
C PHE A 151 -6.27 -18.48 -0.88
N ILE A 152 -5.98 -18.01 0.34
CA ILE A 152 -4.93 -18.58 1.19
C ILE A 152 -5.26 -20.02 1.57
N ARG A 153 -6.51 -20.30 1.98
CA ARG A 153 -6.94 -21.65 2.35
C ARG A 153 -6.88 -22.61 1.16
N GLN A 154 -7.36 -22.20 0.00
CA GLN A 154 -7.33 -23.03 -1.21
C GLN A 154 -5.89 -23.30 -1.65
N THR A 155 -5.00 -22.30 -1.63
CA THR A 155 -3.58 -22.49 -1.96
C THR A 155 -2.89 -23.47 -0.99
N ALA A 156 -3.16 -23.35 0.31
CA ALA A 156 -2.60 -24.25 1.32
C ALA A 156 -3.08 -25.71 1.16
N ASN A 157 -4.30 -25.90 0.67
CA ASN A 157 -4.89 -27.22 0.42
C ASN A 157 -4.41 -27.85 -0.90
N GLU A 158 -4.38 -27.07 -1.99
CA GLU A 158 -3.98 -27.57 -3.32
C GLU A 158 -2.47 -27.81 -3.43
N ARG A 159 -1.65 -27.03 -2.71
CA ARG A 159 -0.17 -27.14 -2.67
C ARG A 159 0.51 -27.14 -4.04
N LYS A 160 -0.09 -26.46 -5.03
CA LYS A 160 0.45 -26.33 -6.40
C LYS A 160 1.57 -25.29 -6.49
N PHE A 161 1.53 -24.28 -5.62
CA PHE A 161 2.55 -23.29 -5.41
C PHE A 161 2.50 -22.85 -3.94
N SER A 162 3.54 -22.14 -3.49
CA SER A 162 3.66 -21.70 -2.10
C SER A 162 3.42 -20.19 -1.99
N LEU A 163 2.75 -19.78 -0.92
CA LEU A 163 2.77 -18.38 -0.48
C LEU A 163 4.01 -18.19 0.38
N THR A 164 4.72 -17.09 0.16
CA THR A 164 5.97 -16.79 0.86
C THR A 164 6.08 -15.29 1.10
N THR A 165 6.96 -14.91 2.02
CA THR A 165 7.39 -13.52 2.19
C THR A 165 8.64 -13.22 1.36
N PRO A 166 8.90 -11.94 1.01
CA PRO A 166 10.14 -11.57 0.32
C PRO A 166 11.40 -12.05 1.05
N SER A 167 11.42 -11.98 2.39
CA SER A 167 12.55 -12.40 3.20
C SER A 167 12.79 -13.91 3.15
N GLU A 168 11.73 -14.72 3.21
CA GLU A 168 11.84 -16.18 3.09
C GLU A 168 12.31 -16.61 1.69
N TYR A 169 11.79 -15.98 0.64
CA TYR A 169 12.23 -16.25 -0.73
C TYR A 169 13.73 -15.96 -0.91
N LEU A 170 14.21 -14.81 -0.42
CA LEU A 170 15.64 -14.46 -0.52
C LEU A 170 16.53 -15.38 0.31
N ALA A 171 16.02 -15.93 1.43
CA ALA A 171 16.76 -16.89 2.23
C ALA A 171 16.96 -18.23 1.51
N THR A 172 16.01 -18.65 0.66
CA THR A 172 16.13 -19.86 -0.16
C THR A 172 16.80 -19.60 -1.52
N HIS A 173 16.82 -18.35 -1.98
CA HIS A 173 17.42 -17.91 -3.24
C HIS A 173 18.48 -16.82 -3.01
N PRO A 174 19.66 -17.18 -2.44
CA PRO A 174 20.65 -16.18 -2.04
C PRO A 174 21.37 -15.51 -3.21
N THR A 175 21.30 -16.09 -4.41
CA THR A 175 22.00 -15.58 -5.60
C THR A 175 21.01 -15.06 -6.63
N GLU A 176 21.01 -13.75 -6.83
CA GLU A 176 20.16 -13.07 -7.81
C GLU A 176 20.96 -12.07 -8.64
N GLN A 177 20.38 -11.66 -9.77
CA GLN A 177 21.03 -10.72 -10.66
C GLN A 177 21.22 -9.35 -9.99
N ILE A 178 22.40 -8.76 -10.18
CA ILE A 178 22.63 -7.36 -9.82
C ILE A 178 22.18 -6.47 -10.97
N ILE A 179 21.31 -5.50 -10.69
CA ILE A 179 20.85 -4.47 -11.63
C ILE A 179 20.78 -3.11 -10.95
N GLU A 180 20.95 -2.05 -11.73
CA GLU A 180 20.54 -0.69 -11.38
C GLU A 180 19.11 -0.47 -11.90
N PRO A 181 18.09 -0.39 -11.02
CA PRO A 181 16.72 -0.14 -11.45
C PRO A 181 16.58 1.25 -12.06
N ALA A 182 15.88 1.36 -13.19
CA ALA A 182 15.50 2.66 -13.71
C ALA A 182 14.56 3.40 -12.75
N ALA A 183 14.65 4.74 -12.73
CA ALA A 183 13.73 5.59 -11.98
C ALA A 183 12.27 5.34 -12.41
N SER A 184 11.42 5.00 -11.45
CA SER A 184 10.02 4.68 -11.70
C SER A 184 9.19 4.84 -10.42
N THR A 185 7.88 4.99 -10.59
CA THR A 185 6.90 4.86 -9.50
C THR A 185 5.87 3.80 -9.86
N TRP A 186 5.01 3.43 -8.92
CA TRP A 186 3.82 2.62 -9.19
C TRP A 186 2.56 3.44 -9.51
N GLY A 187 2.69 4.78 -9.58
CA GLY A 187 1.60 5.72 -9.88
C GLY A 187 1.28 5.79 -11.37
N GLU A 188 0.48 6.79 -11.76
CA GLU A 188 0.03 6.94 -13.15
C GLU A 188 1.22 7.03 -14.12
N ASN A 189 1.12 6.28 -15.22
CA ASN A 189 2.16 6.12 -16.26
C ASN A 189 3.53 5.64 -15.75
N GLY A 190 3.66 5.20 -14.49
CA GLY A 190 4.91 4.67 -13.92
C GLY A 190 6.01 5.72 -13.70
N HIS A 191 5.66 7.00 -13.72
CA HIS A 191 6.59 8.13 -13.61
C HIS A 191 6.26 9.01 -12.41
N LEU A 192 7.02 10.10 -12.25
CA LEU A 192 6.88 11.02 -11.13
C LEU A 192 5.78 12.08 -11.35
N ALA A 193 5.08 12.07 -12.47
CA ALA A 193 4.18 13.15 -12.90
C ALA A 193 3.02 13.44 -11.92
N VAL A 194 2.54 12.43 -11.19
CA VAL A 194 1.52 12.62 -10.14
C VAL A 194 2.00 13.57 -9.04
N TRP A 195 3.30 13.54 -8.72
CA TRP A 195 3.91 14.37 -7.69
C TRP A 195 4.64 15.59 -8.27
N LEU A 196 5.19 15.48 -9.49
CA LEU A 196 5.93 16.54 -10.16
C LEU A 196 5.12 17.09 -11.34
N ASP A 197 4.29 18.09 -11.04
CA ASP A 197 3.48 18.80 -12.02
C ASP A 197 3.55 20.33 -11.82
N LYS A 198 3.22 21.10 -12.84
CA LYS A 198 3.18 22.56 -12.73
C LYS A 198 2.22 23.06 -11.65
N SER A 199 1.11 22.35 -11.43
CA SER A 199 0.11 22.71 -10.41
C SER A 199 0.63 22.60 -8.96
N ASN A 200 1.62 21.74 -8.71
CA ASN A 200 2.17 21.48 -7.38
C ASN A 200 3.64 21.93 -7.22
N ALA A 201 4.27 22.44 -8.29
CA ALA A 201 5.68 22.86 -8.30
C ALA A 201 6.06 23.86 -7.20
N TRP A 202 5.12 24.71 -6.77
CA TRP A 202 5.36 25.72 -5.73
C TRP A 202 5.73 25.11 -4.37
N ILE A 203 5.31 23.88 -4.09
CA ILE A 203 5.56 23.18 -2.80
C ILE A 203 7.06 22.93 -2.61
N TYR A 204 7.76 22.53 -3.67
CA TYR A 204 9.13 22.01 -3.58
C TYR A 204 10.16 23.03 -3.10
N SER A 205 10.04 24.30 -3.50
CA SER A 205 10.95 25.34 -3.00
C SER A 205 10.83 25.52 -1.49
N HIS A 206 9.61 25.43 -0.94
CA HIS A 206 9.37 25.51 0.49
C HIS A 206 9.90 24.28 1.23
N LEU A 207 9.65 23.07 0.70
CA LEU A 207 10.15 21.83 1.30
C LEU A 207 11.68 21.76 1.29
N HIS A 208 12.33 22.19 0.21
CA HIS A 208 13.80 22.25 0.14
C HIS A 208 14.37 23.23 1.16
N ALA A 209 13.78 24.43 1.27
CA ALA A 209 14.21 25.42 2.25
C ALA A 209 14.01 24.91 3.70
N ALA A 210 12.89 24.24 3.98
CA ALA A 210 12.60 23.67 5.29
C ALA A 210 13.58 22.52 5.63
N ALA A 211 13.86 21.63 4.69
CA ALA A 211 14.82 20.54 4.87
C ALA A 211 16.25 21.04 5.10
N GLN A 212 16.69 22.07 4.37
CA GLN A 212 17.99 22.70 4.57
C GLN A 212 18.11 23.34 5.96
N LYS A 213 17.09 24.09 6.38
CA LYS A 213 17.05 24.71 7.72
C LYS A 213 17.06 23.67 8.83
N MET A 214 16.22 22.63 8.71
CA MET A 214 16.18 21.55 9.70
C MET A 214 17.53 20.82 9.78
N THR A 215 18.20 20.58 8.65
CA THR A 215 19.54 19.98 8.60
C THR A 215 20.58 20.85 9.31
N ALA A 216 20.57 22.16 9.08
CA ALA A 216 21.49 23.09 9.73
C ALA A 216 21.27 23.11 11.25
N ILE A 217 20.02 23.31 11.68
CA ILE A 217 19.66 23.34 13.10
C ILE A 217 19.98 22.00 13.78
N ALA A 218 19.74 20.87 13.12
CA ALA A 218 20.07 19.55 13.68
C ALA A 218 21.58 19.34 13.86
N LYS A 219 22.41 19.86 12.95
CA LYS A 219 23.88 19.80 13.07
C LYS A 219 24.38 20.66 14.23
N ASP A 220 23.88 21.89 14.33
CA ASP A 220 24.22 22.81 15.42
C ASP A 220 23.78 22.25 16.76
N ALA A 221 22.55 21.71 16.83
CA ALA A 221 22.03 21.07 18.01
C ALA A 221 22.76 19.77 18.35
N SER A 222 23.17 18.94 17.39
CA SER A 222 23.93 17.72 17.66
C SER A 222 25.33 17.99 18.23
N ALA A 223 25.91 19.16 17.96
CA ALA A 223 27.13 19.62 18.61
C ALA A 223 26.92 19.97 20.11
N VAL A 224 25.67 20.20 20.52
CA VAL A 224 25.24 20.56 21.89
C VAL A 224 24.53 19.40 22.60
N VAL A 225 23.82 18.54 21.84
CA VAL A 225 22.88 17.51 22.26
C VAL A 225 23.21 16.23 21.49
N GLY A 226 24.21 15.52 22.00
CA GLY A 226 24.65 14.21 21.52
C GLY A 226 25.25 13.36 22.63
N GLN A 227 25.16 13.80 23.89
CA GLN A 227 25.52 12.96 25.02
C GLN A 227 24.39 11.97 25.29
N PRO A 228 24.69 10.67 25.50
CA PRO A 228 23.70 9.70 25.92
C PRO A 228 22.99 10.20 27.20
N PRO A 229 21.72 9.82 27.43
CA PRO A 229 21.01 10.24 28.64
C PRO A 229 21.78 9.72 29.87
N GLN A 230 22.52 10.60 30.54
CA GLN A 230 23.12 10.26 31.82
C GLN A 230 21.98 10.15 32.83
N LEU A 231 21.93 9.00 33.52
CA LEU A 231 21.11 8.80 34.71
C LEU A 231 21.23 10.03 35.63
N PRO A 232 20.13 10.47 36.27
CA PRO A 232 20.06 11.77 36.94
C PRO A 232 20.94 11.75 38.19
N ASN A 233 22.21 12.07 38.02
CA ASN A 233 23.10 12.34 39.14
C ASN A 233 24.14 13.38 38.79
N ARG A 234 23.70 14.60 38.45
CA ARG A 234 24.45 15.82 38.79
C ARG A 234 23.58 17.07 38.69
N LYS A 235 23.37 17.68 39.85
CA LYS A 235 22.79 19.00 40.07
C LYS A 235 23.56 20.05 39.26
N SER A 236 22.95 20.55 38.18
CA SER A 236 23.28 21.86 37.61
C SER A 236 21.97 22.64 37.43
N ALA A 237 21.62 23.36 38.50
CA ALA A 237 20.40 24.15 38.60
C ALA A 237 20.54 25.45 37.78
N GLY A 238 20.35 25.35 36.46
CA GLY A 238 20.31 26.52 35.58
C GLY A 238 20.10 26.23 34.09
N GLY A 239 20.65 25.11 33.57
CA GLY A 239 20.65 24.79 32.14
C GLY A 239 19.72 23.64 31.69
N ALA A 240 19.29 22.78 32.62
CA ALA A 240 18.47 21.61 32.30
C ALA A 240 17.08 21.92 31.67
N PRO A 241 16.34 22.97 32.08
CA PRO A 241 15.04 23.28 31.48
C PRO A 241 15.16 23.82 30.05
N ALA A 242 16.21 24.60 29.76
CA ALA A 242 16.46 25.17 28.43
C ALA A 242 16.82 24.08 27.41
N LEU A 243 17.72 23.16 27.78
CA LEU A 243 18.09 22.01 26.96
C LEU A 243 16.91 21.06 26.68
N GLN A 244 16.00 20.89 27.64
CA GLN A 244 14.76 20.11 27.44
C GLN A 244 13.77 20.82 26.49
N MET A 245 13.69 22.15 26.55
CA MET A 245 12.84 22.92 25.64
C MET A 245 13.38 22.90 24.21
N GLU A 246 14.70 23.04 24.03
CA GLU A 246 15.37 22.95 22.73
C GLU A 246 15.13 21.58 22.07
N ASP A 247 15.36 20.48 22.77
CA ASP A 247 15.09 19.12 22.26
C ASP A 247 13.60 18.94 21.89
N ARG A 248 12.68 19.47 22.70
CA ARG A 248 11.24 19.40 22.40
C ARG A 248 10.89 20.17 21.11
N VAL A 249 11.46 21.35 20.93
CA VAL A 249 11.27 22.18 19.73
C VAL A 249 11.84 21.48 18.51
N LEU A 250 13.06 20.95 18.59
CA LEU A 250 13.71 20.21 17.50
C LEU A 250 12.88 19.00 17.05
N LYS A 251 12.37 18.22 18.00
CA LYS A 251 11.47 17.09 17.69
C LYS A 251 10.19 17.55 17.01
N GLN A 252 9.61 18.67 17.43
CA GLN A 252 8.40 19.17 16.77
C GLN A 252 8.72 19.68 15.36
N LEU A 253 9.81 20.42 15.16
CA LEU A 253 10.24 20.87 13.82
C LEU A 253 10.47 19.69 12.87
N ALA A 254 11.10 18.61 13.35
CA ALA A 254 11.27 17.39 12.57
C ALA A 254 9.91 16.76 12.20
N ARG A 255 8.94 16.72 13.12
CA ARG A 255 7.58 16.23 12.81
C ARG A 255 6.88 17.10 11.77
N GLU A 256 6.93 18.43 11.91
CA GLU A 256 6.32 19.34 10.93
C GLU A 256 6.94 19.16 9.54
N LEU A 257 8.26 19.00 9.45
CA LEU A 257 8.92 18.72 8.17
C LEU A 257 8.47 17.38 7.58
N LEU A 258 8.42 16.32 8.38
CA LEU A 258 7.99 14.99 7.92
C LEU A 258 6.52 14.99 7.48
N LEU A 259 5.64 15.70 8.20
CA LEU A 259 4.23 15.85 7.82
C LEU A 259 4.07 16.65 6.53
N ALA A 260 4.88 17.69 6.32
CA ALA A 260 4.87 18.47 5.09
C ALA A 260 5.42 17.70 3.88
N GLN A 261 6.19 16.63 4.10
CA GLN A 261 6.73 15.75 3.04
C GLN A 261 5.77 14.62 2.63
N ALA A 262 4.66 14.46 3.35
CA ALA A 262 3.64 13.43 3.08
C ALA A 262 2.80 13.73 1.82
#